data_AF-A0A1M6EQX8-F1
#
_entry.id   AF-A0A1M6EQX8-F1
#
_cell.length_a   1.000
_cell.length_b   1.000
_cell.length_c   1.000
_cell.angle_alpha   90.00
_cell.angle_beta   90.00
_cell.angle_gamma   90.00
#
_symmetry.space_group_name_H-M   'P 1'
#
loop_
_entity.id
_entity.type
_entity.pdbx_description
1 polymer ?
#
loop_
_entity_poly.entity_id
_entity_poly.type
_entity_poly.pdbx_seq_one_letter_code
_entity_poly.pdbx_strand_id
1 'polypeptide(L)' 'MTKRKLSILVFVLSFSSLIISLKLFWNLGIFVDEYNLSPDIVNGGEFWGYMDWLRLLLLFVLCMLSFISIFKNHKN' A
#
# COMPACT_ATOMS: atom_id res chain seq x y z
N MET A 1 -16.25 18.66 9.18
CA MET A 1 -14.80 18.33 9.30
C MET A 1 -14.02 19.25 8.37
N THR A 2 -12.98 19.94 8.84
CA THR A 2 -12.22 20.88 8.00
C THR A 2 -11.51 20.13 6.87
N LYS A 3 -11.45 20.69 5.65
CA LYS A 3 -10.81 20.03 4.48
C LYS A 3 -9.40 19.51 4.78
N ARG A 4 -8.62 20.23 5.58
CA ARG A 4 -7.30 19.82 6.09
C ARG A 4 -7.34 18.57 6.97
N LYS A 5 -8.31 18.46 7.91
CA LYS A 5 -8.45 17.28 8.78
C LYS A 5 -8.78 16.03 7.95
N LEU A 6 -9.60 16.17 6.91
CA LEU A 6 -9.90 15.08 5.98
C LEU A 6 -8.64 14.65 5.19
N SER A 7 -7.86 15.58 4.64
CA SER A 7 -6.60 15.25 3.93
C SER A 7 -5.62 14.50 4.84
N ILE A 8 -5.47 14.95 6.10
CA ILE A 8 -4.60 14.28 7.09
C ILE A 8 -5.12 12.87 7.39
N LEU A 9 -6.44 12.70 7.60
CA LEU A 9 -7.03 11.39 7.85
C LEU A 9 -6.80 10.43 6.66
N VAL A 10 -7.02 10.89 5.43
CA VAL A 10 -6.78 10.09 4.21
C VAL A 10 -5.31 9.70 4.12
N PHE A 11 -4.38 10.61 4.41
CA PHE A 11 -2.95 10.29 4.44
C PHE A 11 -2.64 9.21 5.48
N VAL A 12 -3.07 9.39 6.73
CA VAL A 12 -2.81 8.41 7.81
C VAL A 12 -3.39 7.03 7.46
N LEU A 13 -4.61 6.97 6.92
CA LEU A 13 -5.22 5.73 6.49
C LEU A 13 -4.44 5.08 5.33
N SER A 14 -4.09 5.85 4.30
CA SER A 14 -3.36 5.32 3.14
C SER A 14 -1.94 4.85 3.51
N PHE A 15 -1.24 5.59 4.37
CA PHE A 15 0.10 5.27 4.85
C PHE A 15 0.09 4.01 5.72
N SER A 16 -0.89 3.89 6.64
CA SER A 16 -1.05 2.71 7.46
C SER A 16 -1.35 1.47 6.60
N SER A 17 -2.23 1.59 5.62
CA SER A 17 -2.52 0.52 4.66
C SER A 17 -1.27 0.11 3.88
N LEU A 18 -0.46 1.07 3.41
CA LEU A 18 0.80 0.79 2.71
C LEU A 18 1.77 -0.02 3.59
N ILE A 19 1.96 0.36 4.86
CA ILE A 19 2.83 -0.38 5.79
C ILE A 19 2.32 -1.80 6.00
N ILE A 20 1.01 -1.96 6.25
CA ILE A 20 0.41 -3.29 6.44
C ILE A 20 0.59 -4.14 5.19
N SER A 21 0.34 -3.59 4.00
CA SER A 21 0.53 -4.31 2.74
C SER A 21 1.98 -4.70 2.48
N LEU A 22 2.94 -3.82 2.76
CA LEU A 22 4.37 -4.15 2.65
C LEU A 22 4.77 -5.28 3.60
N LYS A 23 4.24 -5.26 4.84
CA LYS A 23 4.54 -6.31 5.81
C LYS A 23 3.95 -7.66 5.41
N LEU A 24 2.73 -7.68 4.86
CA LEU A 24 2.11 -8.89 4.32
C LEU A 24 2.88 -9.42 3.12
N PHE A 25 3.27 -8.55 2.18
CA PHE A 25 4.09 -8.92 1.03
C PHE A 25 5.44 -9.53 1.46
N TRP A 26 6.10 -8.91 2.44
CA TRP A 26 7.34 -9.43 3.01
C TRP A 26 7.16 -10.79 3.69
N ASN A 27 6.10 -10.94 4.49
CA ASN A 27 5.82 -12.21 5.18
C ASN A 27 5.48 -13.33 4.19
N LEU A 28 4.82 -13.02 3.07
CA LEU A 28 4.64 -13.97 1.98
C LEU A 28 6.00 -14.44 1.43
N GLY A 29 6.93 -13.51 1.21
CA GLY A 29 8.30 -13.83 0.79
C GLY A 29 9.02 -14.79 1.74
N ILE A 30 8.93 -14.56 3.06
CA ILE A 30 9.47 -15.48 4.06
C ILE A 30 8.79 -16.85 3.98
N PHE A 31 7.46 -16.86 3.87
CA PHE A 31 6.69 -18.10 3.83
C PHE A 31 7.06 -18.95 2.61
N VAL A 32 7.15 -18.36 1.43
CA VAL A 32 7.49 -19.14 0.22
C VAL A 32 8.92 -19.68 0.28
N ASP A 33 9.84 -18.93 0.88
CA ASP A 33 11.23 -19.37 1.09
C ASP A 33 11.30 -20.55 2.07
N GLU A 34 10.62 -20.43 3.23
CA GLU A 34 10.62 -21.46 4.28
C GLU A 34 10.00 -22.79 3.81
N TYR A 35 8.95 -22.72 3.00
CA TYR A 35 8.24 -23.90 2.50
C TYR A 35 8.70 -24.36 1.10
N ASN A 36 9.74 -23.75 0.53
CA ASN A 36 10.20 -24.00 -0.85
C ASN A 36 9.06 -23.94 -1.89
N LEU A 37 8.17 -22.96 -1.72
CA LEU A 37 7.06 -22.69 -2.62
C LEU A 37 7.41 -21.53 -3.55
N SER A 38 6.66 -21.38 -4.64
CA SER A 38 6.66 -20.13 -5.40
C SER A 38 5.56 -19.19 -4.88
N PRO A 39 5.77 -17.86 -4.92
CA PRO A 39 4.72 -16.88 -4.65
C PRO A 39 3.43 -17.10 -5.45
N ASP A 40 3.55 -17.62 -6.66
CA ASP A 40 2.43 -17.83 -7.57
C ASP A 40 1.48 -18.91 -7.05
N ILE A 41 1.99 -19.95 -6.39
CA ILE A 41 1.14 -21.00 -5.81
C ILE A 41 0.29 -20.42 -4.67
N VAL A 42 0.89 -19.58 -3.83
CA VAL A 42 0.21 -19.01 -2.65
C VAL A 42 -0.77 -17.90 -3.05
N ASN A 43 -0.41 -17.09 -4.03
CA ASN A 43 -1.25 -15.99 -4.52
C ASN A 43 -2.36 -16.45 -5.49
N GLY A 44 -2.39 -17.73 -5.89
CA GLY A 44 -3.39 -18.25 -6.83
C GLY A 44 -3.07 -17.98 -8.30
N GLY A 45 -1.80 -17.77 -8.63
CA GLY A 45 -1.25 -17.61 -9.98
C GLY A 45 -0.42 -16.33 -10.14
N GLU A 46 0.38 -16.28 -11.20
CA GLU A 46 1.24 -15.13 -11.54
C GLU A 46 0.45 -13.82 -11.67
N PHE A 47 -0.77 -13.90 -12.22
CA PHE A 47 -1.66 -12.75 -12.38
C PHE A 47 -1.88 -12.01 -11.04
N TRP A 48 -2.14 -12.74 -9.96
CA TRP A 48 -2.37 -12.15 -8.66
C TRP A 48 -1.09 -11.62 -8.02
N GLY A 49 0.07 -12.21 -8.34
CA GLY A 49 1.38 -11.62 -8.02
C GLY A 49 1.55 -10.23 -8.65
N TYR A 50 1.23 -10.08 -9.94
CA TYR A 50 1.23 -8.75 -10.58
C TYR A 50 0.21 -7.79 -9.97
N MET A 51 -0.98 -8.28 -9.60
CA MET A 51 -1.98 -7.45 -8.93
C MET A 51 -1.52 -6.97 -7.55
N ASP A 52 -0.74 -7.77 -6.82
CA ASP A 52 -0.20 -7.37 -5.53
C ASP A 52 0.86 -6.26 -5.69
N TRP A 53 1.76 -6.41 -6.68
CA TRP A 53 2.70 -5.34 -7.05
C TRP A 53 1.98 -4.06 -7.47
N LEU A 54 0.93 -4.17 -8.29
CA LEU A 54 0.11 -3.03 -8.69
C LEU A 54 -0.58 -2.37 -7.47
N ARG A 55 -1.11 -3.18 -6.54
CA ARG A 55 -1.73 -2.69 -5.29
C ARG A 55 -0.74 -1.87 -4.47
N LEU A 56 0.49 -2.37 -4.30
CA LEU A 56 1.55 -1.64 -3.58
C LEU A 56 1.91 -0.31 -4.28
N LEU A 57 2.05 -0.32 -5.60
CA LEU A 57 2.31 0.89 -6.38
C LEU A 57 1.19 1.92 -6.24
N LEU A 58 -0.07 1.50 -6.37
CA LEU A 58 -1.23 2.38 -6.24
C LEU A 58 -1.34 2.97 -4.83
N LEU A 59 -1.09 2.18 -3.79
CA LEU A 59 -1.06 2.67 -2.41
C LEU A 59 0.07 3.67 -2.17
N PHE A 60 1.26 3.42 -2.73
CA PHE A 60 2.38 4.34 -2.67
C PHE A 60 2.05 5.69 -3.32
N VAL A 61 1.48 5.66 -4.54
CA VAL A 61 1.03 6.87 -5.25
C VAL A 61 -0.05 7.61 -4.45
N LEU A 62 -1.05 6.89 -3.92
CA LEU A 62 -2.10 7.48 -3.08
C LEU A 62 -1.53 8.15 -1.82
N CYS A 63 -0.54 7.53 -1.19
CA CYS A 63 0.16 8.08 -0.04
C CYS A 63 0.90 9.40 -0.40
N MET A 64 1.56 9.44 -1.55
CA MET A 64 2.24 10.65 -2.04
C MET A 64 1.24 11.77 -2.38
N LEU A 65 0.16 11.45 -3.10
CA LEU A 65 -0.87 12.42 -3.47
C LEU A 65 -1.59 12.99 -2.24
N SER A 66 -1.93 12.15 -1.28
CA SER A 66 -2.56 12.59 -0.02
C SER A 66 -1.61 13.44 0.82
N PHE A 67 -0.32 13.11 0.88
CA PHE A 67 0.70 13.94 1.51
C PHE A 67 0.78 15.33 0.88
N ILE A 68 0.90 15.41 -0.45
CA ILE A 68 0.93 16.69 -1.19
C ILE A 68 -0.36 17.50 -0.94
N SER A 69 -1.52 16.83 -0.88
CA SER A 69 -2.82 17.47 -0.60
C SER A 69 -2.84 18.21 0.74
N ILE A 70 -2.16 17.69 1.77
CA ILE A 70 -2.07 18.34 3.10
C ILE A 70 -1.42 19.73 2.97
N PHE A 71 -0.34 19.86 2.19
CA PHE A 71 0.37 21.13 2.01
C PHE A 71 -0.34 22.07 1.04
N LYS A 72 -1.02 21.55 0.03
CA LYS A 72 -1.78 22.38 -0.92
C LYS A 72 -2.98 23.06 -0.26
N ASN A 73 -3.67 22.37 0.66
CA ASN A 73 -4.79 22.93 1.44
C ASN A 73 -4.35 23.95 2.52
N HIS A 74 -3.05 24.20 2.69
CA HIS A 74 -2.56 25.27 3.57
C HIS A 74 -2.55 26.65 2.87
N LYS A 75 -2.55 26.66 1.53
CA LYS A 75 -2.27 27.87 0.74
C LYS A 75 -3.52 28.58 0.18
N ASN A 76 -4.71 28.05 0.46
CA ASN A 76 -6.01 28.61 0.07
C ASN A 76 -6.80 29.06 1.30
#